data_AF-A0A2A8VDC0-F1
#
_entry.id   AF-A0A2A8VDC0-F1
#
_cell.length_a   1.000
_cell.length_b   1.000
_cell.length_c   1.000
_cell.angle_alpha   90.00
_cell.angle_beta   90.00
_cell.angle_gamma   90.00
#
_symmetry.space_group_name_H-M   'P 1'
#
loop_
_entity.id
_entity.type
_entity.pdbx_description
1 polymer ?
#
loop_
_entity_poly.entity_id
_entity_poly.type
_entity_poly.pdbx_seq_one_letter_code
_entity_poly.pdbx_strand_id
1 'polypeptide(L)'
;MLSEPGIRTIAEVLIGDIEGYYSYKSGSEIVEFFNANFGNSDVYGQGFPSRWLYTVEKIKTLWNRDKFDAFLNLILSKRFVMIDNGFNEIKALEKITEVLNYLNDQLIIEGYKIHKRGQEYVLVSENSDLEYVGEGGFANVYKSVSTGLIVKKLKDDFKTFKGIRHRFKREFELTRSLSDLGGIIEVFEFNSMDYSYTMEEAESTLENYIGSFQNNETSKLVMVRQILHIMKNVHDRNIIHRDISPNNILIINGQLKISDFGLGKDLDMFHSHRTMRTHSMGQYYYCAPEQFMQLKEGDKRSDVYSLGSLINFIMTGDPRDSRHFMRNSVEKAKNENPSFRYSDAGQLLQAIEKAIEYHQNEERRELVVSKIKKRTYDDDVENYIYGLDAKSLCKVIVEVPNMVPTVIKFIQSDEKRTIETLQMIEDHFLDVCKDWGDYDGFGTIAYNVIHQNLSYVAQEISARILYIVAYQKNRFDMQRLVEGLLETGIDPTIEDILTS
;
A
#
# COMPACT_ATOMS: atom_id res chain seq x y z
N MET A 1 5.30 -36.52 -4.48
CA MET A 1 5.74 -37.46 -5.52
C MET A 1 4.58 -37.64 -6.45
N LEU A 2 4.82 -37.66 -7.76
CA LEU A 2 3.77 -37.96 -8.73
C LEU A 2 3.11 -39.30 -8.41
N SER A 3 1.81 -39.40 -8.72
CA SER A 3 1.08 -40.64 -8.62
C SER A 3 1.58 -41.64 -9.68
N GLU A 4 1.24 -42.92 -9.53
CA GLU A 4 1.62 -43.93 -10.52
C GLU A 4 1.10 -43.61 -11.94
N PRO A 5 -0.14 -43.14 -12.12
CA PRO A 5 -0.61 -42.54 -13.38
C PRO A 5 0.32 -41.46 -13.96
N GLY A 6 0.68 -40.42 -13.21
CA GLY A 6 1.55 -39.35 -13.69
C GLY A 6 2.95 -39.84 -14.09
N ILE A 7 3.53 -40.77 -13.31
CA ILE A 7 4.81 -41.42 -13.66
C ILE A 7 4.66 -42.27 -14.93
N ARG A 8 3.54 -42.98 -15.07
CA ARG A 8 3.23 -43.80 -16.24
C ARG A 8 3.11 -42.96 -17.51
N THR A 9 2.46 -41.80 -17.46
CA THR A 9 2.41 -40.88 -18.60
C THR A 9 3.81 -40.50 -19.09
N ILE A 10 4.71 -40.14 -18.16
CA ILE A 10 6.10 -39.80 -18.51
C ILE A 10 6.83 -41.00 -19.12
N ALA A 11 6.61 -42.19 -18.55
CA ALA A 11 7.19 -43.44 -19.05
C ALA A 11 6.72 -43.76 -20.48
N GLU A 12 5.42 -43.68 -20.75
CA GLU A 12 4.81 -43.99 -22.05
C GLU A 12 5.28 -43.00 -23.13
N VAL A 13 5.43 -41.72 -22.79
CA VAL A 13 6.05 -40.72 -23.67
C VAL A 13 7.48 -41.12 -24.03
N LEU A 14 8.34 -41.39 -23.03
CA LEU A 14 9.76 -41.70 -23.26
C LEU A 14 9.98 -42.94 -24.14
N ILE A 15 9.21 -44.00 -23.91
CA ILE A 15 9.40 -45.28 -24.60
C ILE A 15 8.77 -45.31 -26.00
N GLY A 16 8.12 -44.22 -26.41
CA GLY A 16 7.48 -44.08 -27.71
C GLY A 16 6.16 -44.83 -27.84
N ASP A 17 5.45 -45.04 -26.72
CA ASP A 17 4.09 -45.62 -26.72
C ASP A 17 3.03 -44.57 -26.99
N ILE A 18 3.36 -43.29 -26.77
CA ILE A 18 2.55 -42.15 -27.22
C ILE A 18 3.17 -41.61 -28.51
N GLU A 19 2.45 -41.79 -29.62
CA GLU A 19 2.92 -41.39 -30.95
C GLU A 19 3.20 -39.89 -31.02
N GLY A 20 4.21 -39.54 -31.83
CA GLY A 20 4.52 -38.15 -32.14
C GLY A 20 5.48 -37.46 -31.17
N TYR A 21 5.88 -38.08 -30.05
CA TYR A 21 6.80 -37.47 -29.07
C TYR A 21 8.24 -38.00 -29.16
N TYR A 22 8.44 -39.29 -28.90
CA TYR A 22 9.73 -39.97 -29.01
C TYR A 22 9.61 -41.23 -29.87
N SER A 23 10.74 -41.70 -30.39
CA SER A 23 10.77 -42.95 -31.15
C SER A 23 10.52 -44.16 -30.24
N TYR A 24 9.90 -45.19 -30.82
CA TYR A 24 9.65 -46.46 -30.15
C TYR A 24 10.97 -47.10 -29.68
N LYS A 25 10.99 -47.52 -28.41
CA LYS A 25 12.13 -48.23 -27.81
C LYS A 25 11.72 -49.63 -27.40
N SER A 26 12.51 -50.61 -27.78
CA SER A 26 12.45 -52.00 -27.30
C SER A 26 12.86 -52.11 -25.83
N GLY A 27 12.56 -53.25 -25.20
CA GLY A 27 12.93 -53.48 -23.80
C GLY A 27 14.44 -53.44 -23.55
N SER A 28 15.26 -53.93 -24.50
CA SER A 28 16.72 -53.83 -24.43
C SER A 28 17.21 -52.38 -24.52
N GLU A 29 16.65 -51.57 -25.42
CA GLU A 29 17.04 -50.15 -25.58
C GLU A 29 16.70 -49.32 -24.34
N ILE A 30 15.56 -49.60 -23.68
CA ILE A 30 15.17 -48.94 -22.43
C ILE A 30 16.15 -49.32 -21.30
N VAL A 31 16.53 -50.60 -21.20
CA VAL A 31 17.52 -51.06 -20.21
C VAL A 31 18.86 -50.39 -20.45
N GLU A 32 19.34 -50.35 -21.69
CA GLU A 32 20.58 -49.67 -22.07
C GLU A 32 20.53 -48.17 -21.76
N PHE A 33 19.40 -47.49 -22.04
CA PHE A 33 19.21 -46.09 -21.70
C PHE A 33 19.39 -45.84 -20.19
N PHE A 34 18.74 -46.62 -19.34
CA PHE A 34 18.86 -46.43 -17.89
C PHE A 34 20.23 -46.84 -17.34
N ASN A 35 20.87 -47.87 -17.91
CA ASN A 35 22.23 -48.27 -17.55
C ASN A 35 23.24 -47.16 -17.88
N ALA A 36 23.19 -46.63 -19.12
CA ALA A 36 24.13 -45.64 -19.61
C ALA A 36 24.01 -44.28 -18.90
N ASN A 37 22.79 -43.85 -18.57
CA ASN A 37 22.55 -42.49 -18.09
C ASN A 37 22.40 -42.39 -16.56
N PHE A 38 22.05 -43.47 -15.88
CA PHE A 38 21.73 -43.43 -14.44
C PHE A 38 22.49 -44.47 -13.60
N GLY A 39 23.48 -45.14 -14.19
CA GLY A 39 24.38 -46.05 -13.46
C GLY A 39 23.69 -47.34 -13.00
N ASN A 40 22.71 -47.81 -13.77
CA ASN A 40 22.10 -49.11 -13.56
C ASN A 40 22.96 -50.23 -14.19
N SER A 41 22.68 -51.49 -13.83
CA SER A 41 23.39 -52.67 -14.34
C SER A 41 22.42 -53.82 -14.65
N ASP A 42 21.22 -53.47 -15.13
CA ASP A 42 20.18 -54.44 -15.42
C ASP A 42 20.48 -55.18 -16.75
N VAL A 43 20.06 -56.44 -16.86
CA VAL A 43 20.23 -57.27 -18.05
C VAL A 43 18.85 -57.68 -18.56
N TYR A 44 18.54 -57.32 -19.81
CA TYR A 44 17.27 -57.67 -20.45
C TYR A 44 17.22 -59.15 -20.85
N GLY A 45 16.13 -59.86 -20.56
CA GLY A 45 16.03 -61.30 -20.80
C GLY A 45 14.65 -61.91 -20.53
N GLN A 46 14.58 -63.25 -20.42
CA GLN A 46 13.31 -63.93 -20.09
C GLN A 46 12.82 -63.54 -18.69
N GLY A 47 11.50 -63.29 -18.58
CA GLY A 47 10.86 -62.88 -17.33
C GLY A 47 11.00 -61.40 -16.97
N PHE A 48 11.55 -60.58 -17.88
CA PHE A 48 11.66 -59.14 -17.66
C PHE A 48 10.29 -58.45 -17.63
N PRO A 49 10.08 -57.40 -16.81
CA PRO A 49 8.84 -56.62 -16.81
C PRO A 49 8.52 -56.02 -18.18
N SER A 50 7.25 -55.62 -18.37
CA SER A 50 6.87 -54.85 -19.57
C SER A 50 7.67 -53.55 -19.66
N ARG A 51 7.83 -53.03 -20.88
CA ARG A 51 8.58 -51.79 -21.15
C ARG A 51 8.14 -50.62 -20.27
N TRP A 52 6.83 -50.40 -20.20
CA TRP A 52 6.25 -49.34 -19.39
C TRP A 52 6.47 -49.59 -17.89
N LEU A 53 6.28 -50.81 -17.40
CA LEU A 53 6.40 -51.13 -15.97
C LEU A 53 7.85 -50.97 -15.50
N TYR A 54 8.81 -51.48 -16.27
CA TYR A 54 10.23 -51.27 -16.00
C TYR A 54 10.59 -49.79 -15.95
N THR A 55 10.10 -49.00 -16.90
CA THR A 55 10.37 -47.56 -16.98
C THR A 55 9.77 -46.81 -15.79
N VAL A 56 8.53 -47.13 -15.41
CA VAL A 56 7.87 -46.56 -14.21
C VAL A 56 8.71 -46.82 -12.95
N GLU A 57 9.15 -48.06 -12.73
CA GLU A 57 9.95 -48.41 -11.55
C GLU A 57 11.32 -47.71 -11.52
N LYS A 58 11.94 -47.51 -12.68
CA LYS A 58 13.18 -46.73 -12.78
C LYS A 58 12.95 -45.26 -12.50
N ILE A 59 11.89 -44.65 -13.02
CA ILE A 59 11.53 -43.26 -12.72
C ILE A 59 11.23 -43.08 -11.22
N LYS A 60 10.47 -43.99 -10.59
CA LYS A 60 10.24 -44.00 -9.14
C LYS A 60 11.56 -44.06 -8.35
N THR A 61 12.50 -44.89 -8.80
CA THR A 61 13.83 -44.99 -8.18
C THR A 61 14.62 -43.69 -8.30
N LEU A 62 14.55 -43.02 -9.45
CA LEU A 62 15.21 -41.72 -9.65
C LEU A 62 14.59 -40.62 -8.79
N TRP A 63 13.27 -40.62 -8.65
CA TRP A 63 12.57 -39.74 -7.72
C TRP A 63 13.07 -39.91 -6.29
N ASN A 64 13.10 -41.14 -5.79
CA ASN A 64 13.53 -41.43 -4.41
C ASN A 64 15.01 -41.14 -4.13
N ARG A 65 15.80 -40.84 -5.18
CA ARG A 65 17.23 -40.51 -5.09
C ARG A 65 17.51 -39.03 -5.43
N ASP A 66 16.49 -38.19 -5.50
CA ASP A 66 16.58 -36.78 -5.92
C ASP A 66 17.23 -36.60 -7.31
N LYS A 67 17.03 -37.57 -8.21
CA LYS A 67 17.55 -37.57 -9.59
C LYS A 67 16.47 -37.38 -10.65
N PHE A 68 15.24 -37.03 -10.25
CA PHE A 68 14.13 -36.86 -11.18
C PHE A 68 14.31 -35.66 -12.11
N ASP A 69 14.76 -34.51 -11.59
CA ASP A 69 15.05 -33.35 -12.44
C ASP A 69 16.20 -33.64 -13.42
N ALA A 70 17.23 -34.39 -13.00
CA ALA A 70 18.30 -34.83 -13.90
C ALA A 70 17.76 -35.69 -15.05
N PHE A 71 16.75 -36.53 -14.77
CA PHE A 71 16.05 -37.30 -15.78
C PHE A 71 15.22 -36.42 -16.74
N LEU A 72 14.45 -35.46 -16.22
CA LEU A 72 13.71 -34.51 -17.06
C LEU A 72 14.65 -33.72 -17.98
N ASN A 73 15.77 -33.25 -17.44
CA ASN A 73 16.78 -32.51 -18.20
C ASN A 73 17.40 -33.34 -19.31
N LEU A 74 17.61 -34.64 -19.10
CA LEU A 74 18.11 -35.54 -20.13
C LEU A 74 17.11 -35.68 -21.27
N ILE A 75 15.88 -36.07 -20.96
CA ILE A 75 14.87 -36.39 -21.99
C ILE A 75 14.42 -35.13 -22.73
N LEU A 76 14.37 -33.98 -22.07
CA LEU A 76 14.04 -32.67 -22.68
C LEU A 76 15.28 -31.94 -23.24
N SER A 77 16.46 -32.59 -23.25
CA SER A 77 17.65 -31.98 -23.86
C SER A 77 17.57 -32.00 -25.37
N LYS A 78 18.02 -30.90 -26.00
CA LYS A 78 18.16 -30.80 -27.46
C LYS A 78 18.93 -31.99 -28.05
N ARG A 79 20.03 -32.40 -27.39
CA ARG A 79 20.86 -33.53 -27.84
C ARG A 79 20.09 -34.84 -27.85
N PHE A 80 19.33 -35.14 -26.79
CA PHE A 80 18.55 -36.37 -26.72
C PHE A 80 17.48 -36.41 -27.81
N VAL A 81 16.69 -35.35 -27.95
CA VAL A 81 15.63 -35.28 -28.96
C VAL A 81 16.16 -35.39 -30.40
N MET A 82 17.31 -34.77 -30.69
CA MET A 82 17.99 -34.89 -31.98
C MET A 82 18.41 -36.33 -32.29
N ILE A 83 19.02 -37.03 -31.33
CA ILE A 83 19.48 -38.42 -31.51
C ILE A 83 18.29 -39.36 -31.63
N ASP A 84 17.30 -39.20 -30.75
CA ASP A 84 16.17 -40.11 -30.63
C ASP A 84 15.26 -40.11 -31.87
N ASN A 85 15.06 -38.94 -32.49
CA ASN A 85 14.16 -38.77 -33.63
C ASN A 85 14.88 -38.50 -34.96
N GLY A 86 16.22 -38.41 -34.96
CA GLY A 86 17.00 -38.01 -36.14
C GLY A 86 16.72 -36.57 -36.60
N PHE A 87 16.38 -35.67 -35.68
CA PHE A 87 16.00 -34.29 -35.99
C PHE A 87 17.20 -33.36 -36.08
N ASN A 88 17.06 -32.31 -36.91
CA ASN A 88 17.92 -31.14 -36.85
C ASN A 88 17.56 -30.27 -35.62
N GLU A 89 18.41 -29.28 -35.34
CA GLU A 89 18.26 -28.43 -34.15
C GLU A 89 16.91 -27.70 -34.06
N ILE A 90 16.39 -27.18 -35.18
CA ILE A 90 15.11 -26.44 -35.18
C ILE A 90 13.96 -27.39 -34.83
N LYS A 91 13.87 -28.54 -35.51
CA LYS A 91 12.83 -29.55 -35.25
C LYS A 91 12.92 -30.14 -33.84
N ALA A 92 14.12 -30.25 -33.28
CA ALA A 92 14.29 -30.72 -31.91
C ALA A 92 13.71 -29.72 -30.88
N LEU A 93 13.87 -28.42 -31.09
CA LEU A 93 13.31 -27.40 -30.20
C LEU A 93 11.77 -27.33 -30.28
N GLU A 94 11.20 -27.47 -31.47
CA GLU A 94 9.75 -27.60 -31.67
C GLU A 94 9.23 -28.82 -30.91
N LYS A 95 9.89 -29.98 -31.08
CA LYS A 95 9.48 -31.22 -30.41
C LYS A 95 9.59 -31.14 -28.89
N ILE A 96 10.65 -30.51 -28.34
CA ILE A 96 10.77 -30.29 -26.90
C ILE A 96 9.59 -29.49 -26.36
N THR A 97 9.13 -28.48 -27.11
CA THR A 97 7.99 -27.65 -26.72
C THR A 97 6.70 -28.47 -26.71
N GLU A 98 6.48 -29.31 -27.72
CA GLU A 98 5.31 -30.20 -27.78
C GLU A 98 5.29 -31.23 -26.65
N VAL A 99 6.43 -31.88 -26.36
CA VAL A 99 6.57 -32.82 -25.24
C VAL A 99 6.31 -32.10 -23.91
N LEU A 100 6.90 -30.92 -23.71
CA LEU A 100 6.73 -30.15 -22.49
C LEU A 100 5.27 -29.76 -22.25
N ASN A 101 4.58 -29.28 -23.29
CA ASN A 101 3.18 -28.91 -23.20
C ASN A 101 2.32 -30.12 -22.85
N TYR A 102 2.50 -31.24 -23.56
CA TYR A 102 1.75 -32.46 -23.29
C TYR A 102 1.96 -32.97 -21.86
N LEU A 103 3.22 -33.06 -21.41
CA LEU A 103 3.52 -33.49 -20.05
C LEU A 103 2.89 -32.54 -19.03
N ASN A 104 2.96 -31.23 -19.24
CA ASN A 104 2.34 -30.26 -18.33
C ASN A 104 0.81 -30.38 -18.30
N ASP A 105 0.16 -30.61 -19.43
CA ASP A 105 -1.30 -30.79 -19.50
C ASP A 105 -1.77 -32.05 -18.74
N GLN A 106 -0.93 -33.08 -18.67
CA GLN A 106 -1.24 -34.29 -17.90
C GLN A 106 -0.90 -34.14 -16.41
N LEU A 107 0.26 -33.54 -16.10
CA LEU A 107 0.78 -33.44 -14.72
C LEU A 107 0.05 -32.38 -13.89
N ILE A 108 -0.56 -31.37 -14.53
CA ILE A 108 -1.30 -30.32 -13.81
C ILE A 108 -2.52 -30.88 -13.06
N ILE A 109 -3.09 -31.99 -13.54
CA ILE A 109 -4.19 -32.71 -12.89
C ILE A 109 -3.76 -33.21 -11.50
N GLU A 110 -2.48 -33.54 -11.34
CA GLU A 110 -1.87 -33.95 -10.07
C GLU A 110 -1.25 -32.77 -9.29
N GLY A 111 -1.45 -31.54 -9.76
CA GLY A 111 -0.90 -30.33 -9.15
C GLY A 111 0.61 -30.21 -9.35
N TYR A 112 1.13 -30.62 -10.51
CA TYR A 112 2.54 -30.47 -10.86
C TYR A 112 2.74 -29.90 -12.26
N LYS A 113 3.82 -29.13 -12.45
CA LYS A 113 4.22 -28.61 -13.75
C LYS A 113 5.73 -28.60 -13.90
N ILE A 114 6.21 -28.87 -15.10
CA ILE A 114 7.62 -28.79 -15.48
C ILE A 114 7.90 -27.35 -15.92
N HIS A 115 8.73 -26.64 -15.17
CA HIS A 115 9.20 -25.29 -15.50
C HIS A 115 10.61 -25.32 -16.07
N LYS A 116 10.86 -24.47 -17.06
CA LYS A 116 12.22 -24.17 -17.53
C LYS A 116 12.82 -23.04 -16.68
N ARG A 117 13.86 -23.34 -15.90
CA ARG A 117 14.67 -22.38 -15.13
C ARG A 117 16.05 -22.26 -15.77
N GLY A 118 16.26 -21.21 -16.57
CA GLY A 118 17.49 -21.06 -17.35
C GLY A 118 17.62 -22.12 -18.43
N GLN A 119 18.63 -23.00 -18.32
CA GLN A 119 18.83 -24.13 -19.22
C GLN A 119 18.27 -25.45 -18.68
N GLU A 120 17.72 -25.45 -17.45
CA GLU A 120 17.26 -26.67 -16.78
C GLU A 120 15.73 -26.76 -16.71
N TYR A 121 15.21 -27.98 -16.68
CA TYR A 121 13.81 -28.32 -16.44
C TYR A 121 13.64 -28.90 -15.04
N VAL A 122 12.70 -28.35 -14.28
CA VAL A 122 12.40 -28.77 -12.91
C VAL A 122 10.91 -29.00 -12.72
N LEU A 123 10.54 -30.06 -12.02
CA LEU A 123 9.14 -30.29 -11.66
C LEU A 123 8.79 -29.51 -10.38
N VAL A 124 7.78 -28.65 -10.44
CA VAL A 124 7.27 -27.89 -9.30
C VAL A 124 5.83 -28.29 -9.01
N SER A 125 5.42 -28.27 -7.75
CA SER A 125 3.98 -28.41 -7.45
C SER A 125 3.26 -27.10 -7.79
N GLU A 126 2.19 -27.18 -8.56
CA GLU A 126 1.31 -26.07 -8.92
C GLU A 126 -0.07 -26.35 -8.33
N ASN A 127 -0.61 -25.43 -7.52
CA ASN A 127 -1.93 -25.62 -6.94
C ASN A 127 -2.98 -25.02 -7.90
N SER A 128 -3.64 -25.86 -8.69
CA SER A 128 -4.67 -25.46 -9.66
C SER A 128 -5.90 -24.81 -9.01
N ASP A 129 -6.05 -24.94 -7.69
CA ASP A 129 -7.06 -24.24 -6.91
C ASP A 129 -6.73 -22.76 -6.67
N LEU A 130 -5.50 -22.30 -6.94
CA LEU A 130 -5.06 -20.95 -6.58
C LEU A 130 -4.95 -20.03 -7.80
N GLU A 131 -5.81 -19.01 -7.84
CA GLU A 131 -5.71 -17.88 -8.77
C GLU A 131 -4.88 -16.77 -8.15
N TYR A 132 -3.88 -16.24 -8.86
CA TYR A 132 -3.08 -15.14 -8.36
C TYR A 132 -3.88 -13.83 -8.32
N VAL A 133 -3.91 -13.18 -7.15
CA VAL A 133 -4.60 -11.90 -6.92
C VAL A 133 -3.62 -10.74 -6.92
N GLY A 134 -2.46 -10.92 -6.29
CA GLY A 134 -1.47 -9.87 -6.17
C GLY A 134 -0.26 -10.27 -5.34
N GLU A 135 0.66 -9.33 -5.16
CA GLU A 135 1.86 -9.52 -4.34
C GLU A 135 2.00 -8.41 -3.31
N GLY A 136 2.48 -8.78 -2.13
CA GLY A 136 3.02 -7.88 -1.13
C GLY A 136 4.55 -7.98 -1.07
N GLY A 137 5.14 -7.31 -0.07
CA GLY A 137 6.60 -7.29 0.09
C GLY A 137 7.23 -8.68 0.24
N PHE A 138 6.65 -9.55 1.07
CA PHE A 138 7.19 -10.89 1.37
C PHE A 138 6.23 -12.05 1.06
N ALA A 139 4.99 -11.76 0.68
CA ALA A 139 3.97 -12.76 0.41
C ALA A 139 3.29 -12.53 -0.93
N ASN A 140 2.85 -13.61 -1.56
CA ASN A 140 1.90 -13.59 -2.66
C ASN A 140 0.50 -13.84 -2.11
N VAL A 141 -0.50 -13.25 -2.75
CA VAL A 141 -1.90 -13.39 -2.40
C VAL A 141 -2.59 -14.12 -3.54
N TYR A 142 -3.31 -15.17 -3.20
CA TYR A 142 -4.08 -15.99 -4.13
C TYR A 142 -5.53 -16.07 -3.69
N LYS A 143 -6.43 -16.37 -4.60
CA LYS A 143 -7.80 -16.77 -4.32
C LYS A 143 -7.92 -18.28 -4.54
N SER A 144 -8.46 -18.99 -3.56
CA SER A 144 -8.85 -20.39 -3.70
C SER A 144 -10.17 -20.47 -4.46
N VAL A 145 -10.16 -21.10 -5.63
CA VAL A 145 -11.35 -21.24 -6.50
C VAL A 145 -12.41 -22.11 -5.82
N SER A 146 -11.99 -23.19 -5.13
CA SER A 146 -12.90 -24.13 -4.47
C SER A 146 -13.59 -23.56 -3.24
N THR A 147 -12.90 -22.71 -2.47
CA THR A 147 -13.43 -22.18 -1.20
C THR A 147 -13.87 -20.72 -1.29
N GLY A 148 -13.39 -19.98 -2.28
CA GLY A 148 -13.53 -18.52 -2.37
C GLY A 148 -12.62 -17.75 -1.41
N LEU A 149 -11.86 -18.42 -0.54
CA LEU A 149 -11.00 -17.78 0.45
C LEU A 149 -9.73 -17.22 -0.18
N ILE A 150 -9.17 -16.20 0.47
CA ILE A 150 -7.86 -15.66 0.12
C ILE A 150 -6.77 -16.46 0.82
N VAL A 151 -5.74 -16.85 0.08
CA VAL A 151 -4.55 -17.55 0.56
C VAL A 151 -3.36 -16.59 0.48
N LYS A 152 -2.92 -16.10 1.64
CA LYS A 152 -1.68 -15.31 1.74
C LYS A 152 -0.53 -16.28 1.99
N LYS A 153 0.46 -16.30 1.09
CA LYS A 153 1.53 -17.30 1.06
C LYS A 153 2.89 -16.64 0.97
N LEU A 154 3.81 -17.01 1.86
CA LEU A 154 5.18 -16.49 1.87
C LEU A 154 5.90 -16.83 0.54
N LYS A 155 6.54 -15.84 -0.08
CA LYS A 155 7.33 -16.06 -1.32
C LYS A 155 8.47 -17.03 -1.05
N ASP A 156 8.79 -17.87 -2.04
CA ASP A 156 9.77 -18.95 -1.87
C ASP A 156 11.16 -18.44 -1.44
N ASP A 157 11.59 -17.30 -2.00
CA ASP A 157 12.85 -16.64 -1.64
C ASP A 157 12.94 -16.32 -0.14
N PHE A 158 11.81 -16.09 0.54
CA PHE A 158 11.78 -15.72 1.96
C PHE A 158 11.64 -16.91 2.91
N LYS A 159 11.32 -18.12 2.41
CA LYS A 159 11.12 -19.32 3.24
C LYS A 159 12.40 -19.78 3.94
N THR A 160 13.57 -19.50 3.37
CA THR A 160 14.87 -19.86 3.98
C THR A 160 15.18 -19.01 5.21
N PHE A 161 14.62 -17.80 5.31
CA PHE A 161 14.88 -16.87 6.41
C PHE A 161 13.99 -17.15 7.61
N LYS A 162 14.55 -17.81 8.64
CA LYS A 162 13.82 -18.16 9.88
C LYS A 162 13.10 -16.98 10.53
N GLY A 163 13.71 -15.79 10.52
CA GLY A 163 13.12 -14.57 11.08
C GLY A 163 11.87 -14.09 10.34
N ILE A 164 11.83 -14.21 9.01
CA ILE A 164 10.64 -13.83 8.21
C ILE A 164 9.52 -14.84 8.46
N ARG A 165 9.82 -16.14 8.48
CA ARG A 165 8.84 -17.18 8.78
C ARG A 165 8.15 -17.00 10.14
N HIS A 166 8.93 -16.68 11.18
CA HIS A 166 8.37 -16.41 12.51
C HIS A 166 7.47 -15.18 12.51
N ARG A 167 7.86 -14.11 11.80
CA ARG A 167 7.03 -12.89 11.68
C ARG A 167 5.73 -13.17 10.94
N PHE A 168 5.79 -13.90 9.83
CA PHE A 168 4.60 -14.30 9.06
C PHE A 168 3.62 -15.15 9.89
N LYS A 169 4.13 -16.11 10.67
CA LYS A 169 3.29 -16.89 11.59
C LYS A 169 2.70 -16.01 12.70
N ARG A 170 3.50 -15.11 13.25
CA ARG A 170 3.07 -14.20 14.32
C ARG A 170 1.97 -13.24 13.86
N GLU A 171 2.02 -12.77 12.62
CA GLU A 171 0.95 -11.97 12.00
C GLU A 171 -0.39 -12.72 12.02
N PHE A 172 -0.39 -13.98 11.56
CA PHE A 172 -1.57 -14.84 11.62
C PHE A 172 -2.05 -15.03 13.06
N GLU A 173 -1.16 -15.39 13.99
CA GLU A 173 -1.49 -15.63 15.39
C GLU A 173 -2.09 -14.38 16.08
N LEU A 174 -1.50 -13.21 15.83
CA LEU A 174 -2.00 -11.94 16.36
C LEU A 174 -3.38 -11.61 15.79
N THR A 175 -3.55 -11.70 14.48
CA THR A 175 -4.82 -11.43 13.82
C THR A 175 -5.90 -12.38 14.33
N ARG A 176 -5.59 -13.67 14.44
CA ARG A 176 -6.51 -14.69 15.00
C ARG A 176 -6.87 -14.39 16.45
N SER A 177 -5.93 -13.92 17.27
CA SER A 177 -6.18 -13.54 18.67
C SER A 177 -7.10 -12.31 18.85
N LEU A 178 -7.33 -11.57 17.77
CA LEU A 178 -8.19 -10.40 17.71
C LEU A 178 -9.53 -10.68 17.02
N SER A 179 -9.80 -11.93 16.60
CA SER A 179 -10.99 -12.30 15.80
C SER A 179 -12.33 -12.06 16.50
N ASP A 180 -12.36 -11.94 17.83
CA ASP A 180 -13.56 -11.60 18.59
C ASP A 180 -13.82 -10.08 18.64
N LEU A 181 -12.87 -9.25 18.19
CA LEU A 181 -13.10 -7.83 17.96
C LEU A 181 -13.74 -7.63 16.59
N GLY A 182 -14.90 -7.00 16.58
CA GLY A 182 -15.50 -6.51 15.33
C GLY A 182 -14.57 -5.53 14.62
N GLY A 183 -14.49 -5.62 13.30
CA GLY A 183 -13.65 -4.75 12.48
C GLY A 183 -12.20 -5.22 12.30
N ILE A 184 -11.89 -6.48 12.65
CA ILE A 184 -10.63 -7.15 12.29
C ILE A 184 -10.91 -8.19 11.21
N ILE A 185 -9.99 -8.34 10.25
CA ILE A 185 -10.12 -9.38 9.22
C ILE A 185 -10.08 -10.77 9.85
N GLU A 186 -10.98 -11.64 9.40
CA GLU A 186 -11.02 -13.03 9.81
C GLU A 186 -9.98 -13.86 9.05
N VAL A 187 -9.11 -14.52 9.82
CA VAL A 187 -8.15 -15.51 9.33
C VAL A 187 -8.55 -16.89 9.84
N PHE A 188 -8.39 -17.96 9.06
CA PHE A 188 -8.93 -19.28 9.38
C PHE A 188 -7.85 -20.29 9.76
N GLU A 189 -7.01 -20.72 8.80
CA GLU A 189 -6.04 -21.80 9.00
C GLU A 189 -4.64 -21.37 8.57
N PHE A 190 -3.62 -21.80 9.31
CA PHE A 190 -2.22 -21.60 8.96
C PHE A 190 -1.57 -22.93 8.58
N ASN A 191 -0.96 -22.98 7.41
CA ASN A 191 -0.21 -24.12 6.90
C ASN A 191 1.30 -23.91 7.09
N SER A 192 1.89 -24.70 7.98
CA SER A 192 3.33 -24.63 8.28
C SER A 192 4.24 -25.23 7.21
N MET A 193 3.71 -26.07 6.31
CA MET A 193 4.50 -26.73 5.27
C MET A 193 4.87 -25.76 4.15
N ASP A 194 3.92 -24.94 3.72
CA ASP A 194 4.13 -23.99 2.63
C ASP A 194 4.14 -22.53 3.07
N TYR A 195 4.03 -22.28 4.39
CA TYR A 195 3.97 -20.95 5.02
C TYR A 195 2.89 -20.09 4.38
N SER A 196 1.65 -20.56 4.48
CA SER A 196 0.46 -19.85 4.03
C SER A 196 -0.61 -19.80 5.12
N TYR A 197 -1.54 -18.86 5.00
CA TYR A 197 -2.79 -18.91 5.76
C TYR A 197 -3.96 -18.40 4.94
N THR A 198 -5.16 -18.81 5.34
CA THR A 198 -6.41 -18.45 4.68
C THR A 198 -7.13 -17.33 5.43
N MET A 199 -7.80 -16.45 4.68
CA MET A 199 -8.56 -15.32 5.21
C MET A 199 -9.77 -15.00 4.33
N GLU A 200 -10.72 -14.23 4.85
CA GLU A 200 -11.89 -13.79 4.09
C GLU A 200 -11.48 -12.89 2.90
N GLU A 201 -12.30 -12.88 1.85
CA GLU A 201 -12.08 -12.05 0.67
C GLU A 201 -12.56 -10.62 0.91
N ALA A 202 -11.71 -9.64 0.57
CA ALA A 202 -12.07 -8.23 0.58
C ALA A 202 -12.47 -7.73 -0.80
N GLU A 203 -13.50 -6.89 -0.85
CA GLU A 203 -13.97 -6.22 -2.07
C GLU A 203 -12.97 -5.16 -2.54
N SER A 204 -12.37 -4.43 -1.59
CA SER A 204 -11.42 -3.36 -1.87
C SER A 204 -10.57 -2.99 -0.65
N THR A 205 -9.54 -2.19 -0.87
CA THR A 205 -8.82 -1.47 0.19
C THR A 205 -9.44 -0.08 0.38
N LEU A 206 -9.21 0.56 1.53
CA LEU A 206 -9.65 1.93 1.76
C LEU A 206 -8.97 2.91 0.79
N GLU A 207 -7.71 2.64 0.41
CA GLU A 207 -6.98 3.41 -0.62
C GLU A 207 -7.81 3.55 -1.91
N ASN A 208 -8.37 2.44 -2.39
CA ASN A 208 -9.18 2.42 -3.61
C ASN A 208 -10.63 2.86 -3.37
N TYR A 209 -11.16 2.60 -2.17
CA TYR A 209 -12.56 2.87 -1.83
C TYR A 209 -12.84 4.36 -1.56
N ILE A 210 -11.88 5.10 -0.99
CA ILE A 210 -12.12 6.47 -0.52
C ILE A 210 -12.42 7.46 -1.65
N GLY A 211 -11.95 7.18 -2.86
CA GLY A 211 -12.18 8.02 -4.04
C GLY A 211 -13.67 8.27 -4.32
N SER A 212 -14.54 7.31 -4.01
CA SER A 212 -15.99 7.44 -4.15
C SER A 212 -16.65 8.38 -3.13
N PHE A 213 -15.94 8.80 -2.09
CA PHE A 213 -16.45 9.61 -0.97
C PHE A 213 -15.79 10.98 -0.85
N GLN A 214 -15.05 11.44 -1.87
CA GLN A 214 -14.31 12.70 -1.80
C GLN A 214 -15.15 13.89 -1.29
N ASN A 215 -16.44 13.94 -1.64
CA ASN A 215 -17.35 15.03 -1.26
C ASN A 215 -18.35 14.68 -0.14
N ASN A 216 -18.22 13.52 0.52
CA ASN A 216 -19.14 13.10 1.58
C ASN A 216 -18.45 13.11 2.95
N GLU A 217 -18.52 14.25 3.63
CA GLU A 217 -17.95 14.43 4.97
C GLU A 217 -18.54 13.45 5.99
N THR A 218 -19.86 13.22 5.98
CA THR A 218 -20.50 12.32 6.96
C THR A 218 -19.94 10.91 6.87
N SER A 219 -19.79 10.37 5.66
CA SER A 219 -19.17 9.06 5.45
C SER A 219 -17.72 9.04 5.92
N LYS A 220 -16.92 10.07 5.61
CA LYS A 220 -15.53 10.19 6.08
C LYS A 220 -15.43 10.15 7.61
N LEU A 221 -16.31 10.88 8.31
CA LEU A 221 -16.34 10.88 9.79
C LEU A 221 -16.73 9.52 10.37
N VAL A 222 -17.68 8.81 9.74
CA VAL A 222 -18.05 7.44 10.14
C VAL A 222 -16.85 6.50 10.00
N MET A 223 -16.10 6.59 8.91
CA MET A 223 -14.89 5.77 8.70
C MET A 223 -13.82 6.06 9.75
N VAL A 224 -13.52 7.34 10.01
CA VAL A 224 -12.55 7.76 11.04
C VAL A 224 -12.94 7.22 12.41
N ARG A 225 -14.21 7.38 12.81
CA ARG A 225 -14.73 6.86 14.09
C ARG A 225 -14.61 5.36 14.19
N GLN A 226 -15.01 4.62 13.15
CA GLN A 226 -14.94 3.17 13.13
C GLN A 226 -13.50 2.68 13.30
N ILE A 227 -12.56 3.22 12.52
CA ILE A 227 -11.14 2.84 12.56
C ILE A 227 -10.54 3.12 13.94
N LEU A 228 -10.77 4.31 14.49
CA LEU A 228 -10.26 4.69 15.81
C LEU A 228 -10.87 3.84 16.93
N HIS A 229 -12.15 3.47 16.82
CA HIS A 229 -12.80 2.59 17.80
C HIS A 229 -12.20 1.17 17.76
N ILE A 230 -11.99 0.61 16.58
CA ILE A 230 -11.34 -0.71 16.41
C ILE A 230 -9.92 -0.66 17.02
N MET A 231 -9.12 0.35 16.65
CA MET A 231 -7.75 0.48 17.14
C MET A 231 -7.65 0.78 18.64
N LYS A 232 -8.63 1.48 19.22
CA LYS A 232 -8.75 1.60 20.68
C LYS A 232 -8.86 0.21 21.31
N ASN A 233 -9.77 -0.63 20.82
CA ASN A 233 -9.97 -1.97 21.38
C ASN A 233 -8.73 -2.88 21.20
N VAL A 234 -7.99 -2.71 20.10
CA VAL A 234 -6.68 -3.36 19.89
C VAL A 234 -5.65 -2.88 20.93
N HIS A 235 -5.54 -1.56 21.14
CA HIS A 235 -4.61 -0.98 22.11
C HIS A 235 -4.98 -1.33 23.55
N ASP A 236 -6.26 -1.50 23.88
CA ASP A 236 -6.72 -1.96 25.21
C ASP A 236 -6.21 -3.38 25.52
N ARG A 237 -5.93 -4.19 24.49
CA ARG A 237 -5.25 -5.50 24.61
C ARG A 237 -3.73 -5.43 24.59
N ASN A 238 -3.15 -4.22 24.63
CA ASN A 238 -1.71 -3.98 24.49
C ASN A 238 -1.09 -4.54 23.20
N ILE A 239 -1.88 -4.66 22.15
CA ILE A 239 -1.40 -5.00 20.81
C ILE A 239 -1.13 -3.70 20.05
N ILE A 240 -0.03 -3.69 19.29
CA ILE A 240 0.42 -2.58 18.44
C ILE A 240 0.41 -3.11 17.01
N HIS A 241 -0.20 -2.38 16.08
CA HIS A 241 -0.33 -2.77 14.69
C HIS A 241 0.96 -2.54 13.90
N ARG A 242 1.59 -1.37 14.04
CA ARG A 242 2.87 -0.94 13.42
C ARG A 242 2.86 -0.67 11.92
N ASP A 243 1.75 -0.87 11.23
CA ASP A 243 1.65 -0.66 9.79
C ASP A 243 0.27 -0.17 9.35
N ILE A 244 -0.30 0.77 10.11
CA ILE A 244 -1.60 1.35 9.77
C ILE A 244 -1.43 2.20 8.51
N SER A 245 -2.17 1.87 7.46
CA SER A 245 -2.25 2.61 6.20
C SER A 245 -3.54 2.27 5.46
N PRO A 246 -3.98 3.04 4.45
CA PRO A 246 -5.22 2.76 3.74
C PRO A 246 -5.22 1.42 2.99
N ASN A 247 -4.06 0.83 2.69
CA ASN A 247 -3.95 -0.50 2.09
C ASN A 247 -4.25 -1.64 3.06
N ASN A 248 -4.10 -1.41 4.37
CA ASN A 248 -4.34 -2.39 5.43
C ASN A 248 -5.71 -2.20 6.10
N ILE A 249 -6.54 -1.31 5.54
CA ILE A 249 -7.94 -1.17 5.90
C ILE A 249 -8.74 -1.69 4.70
N LEU A 250 -9.52 -2.74 4.91
CA LEU A 250 -10.24 -3.47 3.88
C LEU A 250 -11.74 -3.22 3.97
N ILE A 251 -12.43 -3.33 2.83
CA ILE A 251 -13.88 -3.29 2.73
C ILE A 251 -14.39 -4.71 2.48
N ILE A 252 -15.20 -5.23 3.39
CA ILE A 252 -15.79 -6.56 3.31
C ILE A 252 -17.28 -6.44 3.64
N ASN A 253 -18.15 -6.77 2.68
CA ASN A 253 -19.61 -6.62 2.80
C ASN A 253 -20.01 -5.20 3.22
N GLY A 254 -19.34 -4.18 2.66
CA GLY A 254 -19.54 -2.77 3.01
C GLY A 254 -19.04 -2.35 4.41
N GLN A 255 -18.33 -3.20 5.15
CA GLN A 255 -17.77 -2.89 6.46
C GLN A 255 -16.24 -2.73 6.40
N LEU A 256 -15.70 -1.77 7.15
CA LEU A 256 -14.27 -1.60 7.34
C LEU A 256 -13.71 -2.68 8.28
N LYS A 257 -12.68 -3.38 7.83
CA LYS A 257 -11.90 -4.32 8.64
C LYS A 257 -10.40 -4.04 8.54
N ILE A 258 -9.67 -4.18 9.63
CA ILE A 258 -8.22 -3.95 9.71
C ILE A 258 -7.48 -5.28 9.53
N SER A 259 -6.42 -5.28 8.71
CA SER A 259 -5.59 -6.45 8.41
C SER A 259 -4.09 -6.22 8.73
N ASP A 260 -3.27 -7.25 8.54
CA ASP A 260 -1.79 -7.16 8.51
C ASP A 260 -1.14 -6.67 9.84
N PHE A 261 -1.53 -7.31 10.96
CA PHE A 261 -0.96 -7.03 12.27
C PHE A 261 0.49 -7.50 12.43
N GLY A 262 1.34 -6.64 12.99
CA GLY A 262 2.55 -7.10 13.70
C GLY A 262 3.75 -7.46 12.82
N LEU A 263 3.75 -7.08 11.54
CA LEU A 263 4.94 -7.10 10.70
C LEU A 263 5.79 -5.86 10.98
N GLY A 264 6.53 -5.85 12.08
CA GLY A 264 7.57 -4.83 12.27
C GLY A 264 8.46 -4.73 11.03
N LYS A 265 8.49 -3.54 10.41
CA LYS A 265 9.30 -3.20 9.24
C LYS A 265 10.79 -3.10 9.60
N ASP A 266 11.53 -4.20 9.75
CA ASP A 266 13.00 -4.10 9.83
C ASP A 266 13.60 -3.53 8.54
N LEU A 267 14.22 -2.35 8.70
CA LEU A 267 15.01 -1.62 7.72
C LEU A 267 16.22 -2.40 7.21
N ASP A 268 16.61 -3.50 7.87
CA ASP A 268 17.60 -4.44 7.35
C ASP A 268 17.25 -4.94 5.95
N MET A 269 15.96 -4.95 5.58
CA MET A 269 15.49 -5.30 4.24
C MET A 269 15.44 -4.14 3.23
N PHE A 270 15.50 -2.89 3.68
CA PHE A 270 15.67 -1.72 2.81
C PHE A 270 17.13 -1.55 2.34
N HIS A 271 18.09 -2.27 2.92
CA HIS A 271 19.47 -2.34 2.41
C HIS A 271 19.60 -3.13 1.10
N SER A 272 18.56 -3.84 0.64
CA SER A 272 18.51 -4.33 -0.73
C SER A 272 17.92 -3.25 -1.64
N HIS A 273 18.73 -2.69 -2.54
CA HIS A 273 18.35 -1.61 -3.48
C HIS A 273 17.10 -1.91 -4.35
N ARG A 274 16.58 -3.14 -4.35
CA ARG A 274 15.41 -3.55 -5.15
C ARG A 274 14.06 -3.24 -4.49
N THR A 275 13.95 -3.23 -3.16
CA THR A 275 12.67 -3.01 -2.46
C THR A 275 12.24 -1.54 -2.39
N MET A 276 13.17 -0.61 -2.64
CA MET A 276 12.92 0.84 -2.57
C MET A 276 12.10 1.41 -3.74
N ARG A 277 11.93 0.69 -4.85
CA ARG A 277 11.52 1.33 -6.12
C ARG A 277 10.03 1.26 -6.49
N THR A 278 9.19 0.39 -5.90
CA THR A 278 7.87 0.15 -6.51
C THR A 278 6.65 0.18 -5.59
N HIS A 279 6.77 0.01 -4.27
CA HIS A 279 5.62 0.08 -3.32
C HIS A 279 5.87 1.00 -2.10
N SER A 280 7.09 1.54 -1.97
CA SER A 280 7.62 2.11 -0.74
C SER A 280 7.48 3.64 -0.60
N MET A 281 7.11 4.39 -1.65
CA MET A 281 7.03 5.86 -1.53
C MET A 281 5.79 6.34 -0.79
N GLY A 282 4.60 5.76 -1.05
CA GLY A 282 3.35 6.21 -0.40
C GLY A 282 3.24 5.78 1.06
N GLN A 283 3.70 4.57 1.39
CA GLN A 283 3.59 4.01 2.74
C GLN A 283 4.52 4.68 3.76
N TYR A 284 5.55 5.40 3.30
CA TYR A 284 6.47 6.17 4.13
C TYR A 284 5.74 7.24 4.96
N TYR A 285 4.74 7.91 4.37
CA TYR A 285 4.02 9.01 5.02
C TYR A 285 3.15 8.59 6.22
N TYR A 286 2.92 7.28 6.38
CA TYR A 286 2.16 6.71 7.50
C TYR A 286 3.07 6.18 8.62
N CYS A 287 4.38 6.08 8.40
CA CYS A 287 5.30 5.49 9.36
C CYS A 287 5.87 6.57 10.28
N ALA A 288 5.90 6.30 11.59
CA ALA A 288 6.40 7.26 12.56
C ALA A 288 7.94 7.40 12.48
N PRO A 289 8.51 8.58 12.75
CA PRO A 289 9.95 8.84 12.70
C PRO A 289 10.80 7.81 13.45
N GLU A 290 10.40 7.46 14.67
CA GLU A 290 11.13 6.52 15.53
C GLU A 290 11.13 5.09 14.98
N GLN A 291 10.11 4.70 14.19
CA GLN A 291 10.08 3.40 13.54
C GLN A 291 11.17 3.27 12.47
N PHE A 292 11.71 4.38 11.95
CA PHE A 292 12.86 4.38 11.04
C PHE A 292 14.22 4.33 11.74
N MET A 293 14.28 4.63 13.04
CA MET A 293 15.56 4.61 13.77
C MET A 293 15.80 3.23 14.38
N GLN A 294 14.84 2.71 15.16
CA GLN A 294 14.92 1.38 15.78
C GLN A 294 13.51 0.83 16.05
N LEU A 295 13.10 -0.29 15.43
CA LEU A 295 11.74 -0.84 15.60
C LEU A 295 11.39 -1.31 17.01
N LYS A 296 12.38 -1.50 17.88
CA LYS A 296 12.14 -1.83 19.29
C LYS A 296 11.51 -0.68 20.07
N GLU A 297 11.52 0.55 19.54
CA GLU A 297 10.96 1.73 20.19
C GLU A 297 9.53 2.07 19.72
N GLY A 298 9.01 1.36 18.71
CA GLY A 298 7.64 1.55 18.26
C GLY A 298 6.60 1.03 19.26
N ASP A 299 5.83 1.94 19.84
CA ASP A 299 4.75 1.65 20.79
C ASP A 299 3.38 2.14 20.26
N LYS A 300 2.35 2.17 21.12
CA LYS A 300 1.00 2.65 20.75
C LYS A 300 1.01 4.05 20.15
N ARG A 301 2.01 4.88 20.46
CA ARG A 301 2.16 6.26 19.97
C ARG A 301 2.68 6.30 18.53
N SER A 302 3.32 5.22 18.06
CA SER A 302 3.66 5.05 16.65
C SER A 302 2.39 4.77 15.84
N ASP A 303 1.48 3.92 16.34
CA ASP A 303 0.16 3.71 15.73
C ASP A 303 -0.67 5.00 15.74
N VAL A 304 -0.58 5.83 16.79
CA VAL A 304 -1.22 7.15 16.85
C VAL A 304 -0.73 8.08 15.74
N TYR A 305 0.57 8.09 15.43
CA TYR A 305 1.11 8.85 14.31
C TYR A 305 0.51 8.36 12.99
N SER A 306 0.52 7.05 12.76
CA SER A 306 -0.03 6.44 11.54
C SER A 306 -1.53 6.72 11.39
N LEU A 307 -2.29 6.65 12.48
CA LEU A 307 -3.71 7.03 12.52
C LEU A 307 -3.91 8.51 12.19
N GLY A 308 -3.05 9.40 12.67
CA GLY A 308 -3.06 10.81 12.27
C GLY A 308 -2.89 10.98 10.75
N SER A 309 -1.89 10.33 10.15
CA SER A 309 -1.70 10.35 8.69
C SER A 309 -2.88 9.73 7.94
N LEU A 310 -3.50 8.68 8.48
CA LEU A 310 -4.69 8.07 7.90
C LEU A 310 -5.92 8.99 7.95
N ILE A 311 -6.10 9.73 9.05
CA ILE A 311 -7.18 10.73 9.16
C ILE A 311 -6.99 11.83 8.12
N ASN A 312 -5.77 12.37 7.98
CA ASN A 312 -5.46 13.33 6.92
C ASN A 312 -5.88 12.78 5.55
N PHE A 313 -5.42 11.58 5.20
CA PHE A 313 -5.76 10.94 3.93
C PHE A 313 -7.28 10.77 3.72
N ILE A 314 -8.02 10.32 4.74
CA ILE A 314 -9.48 10.18 4.64
C ILE A 314 -10.14 11.54 4.39
N MET A 315 -9.65 12.61 5.02
CA MET A 315 -10.25 13.94 4.92
C MET A 315 -9.90 14.66 3.62
N THR A 316 -8.63 14.62 3.22
CA THR A 316 -8.06 15.47 2.15
C THR A 316 -7.62 14.69 0.91
N GLY A 317 -7.44 13.37 1.02
CA GLY A 317 -6.82 12.54 -0.01
C GLY A 317 -5.29 12.54 0.03
N ASP A 318 -4.66 13.33 0.91
CA ASP A 318 -3.19 13.35 1.09
C ASP A 318 -2.85 13.17 2.59
N PRO A 319 -2.09 12.14 2.98
CA PRO A 319 -1.72 11.90 4.38
C PRO A 319 -0.90 13.03 5.02
N ARG A 320 -0.32 13.92 4.22
CA ARG A 320 0.48 15.07 4.69
C ARG A 320 -0.41 16.28 4.93
N ASP A 321 -1.51 16.39 4.21
CA ASP A 321 -2.39 17.55 4.27
C ASP A 321 -3.32 17.46 5.48
N SER A 322 -3.05 18.29 6.48
CA SER A 322 -3.85 18.41 7.71
C SER A 322 -4.83 19.58 7.70
N ARG A 323 -5.06 20.23 6.55
CA ARG A 323 -5.91 21.42 6.39
C ARG A 323 -7.41 21.08 6.43
N HIS A 324 -7.86 20.52 7.55
CA HIS A 324 -9.25 20.18 7.85
C HIS A 324 -9.54 20.45 9.34
N PHE A 325 -10.80 20.46 9.76
CA PHE A 325 -11.18 20.92 11.11
C PHE A 325 -10.63 20.09 12.30
N MET A 326 -10.06 18.91 12.04
CA MET A 326 -9.42 18.07 13.06
C MET A 326 -7.90 18.29 13.15
N ARG A 327 -7.39 19.32 12.46
CA ARG A 327 -5.97 19.65 12.32
C ARG A 327 -5.20 19.61 13.64
N ASN A 328 -5.67 20.31 14.67
CA ASN A 328 -5.03 20.34 16.00
C ASN A 328 -4.82 18.94 16.57
N SER A 329 -5.85 18.10 16.47
CA SER A 329 -5.79 16.73 16.96
C SER A 329 -4.80 15.91 16.14
N VAL A 330 -4.80 16.03 14.82
CA VAL A 330 -3.91 15.25 13.95
C VAL A 330 -2.45 15.71 14.04
N GLU A 331 -2.17 17.02 14.09
CA GLU A 331 -0.80 17.53 14.26
C GLU A 331 -0.19 17.10 15.59
N LYS A 332 -0.99 17.07 16.67
CA LYS A 332 -0.55 16.50 17.94
C LYS A 332 -0.28 15.00 17.82
N ALA A 333 -1.14 14.24 17.14
CA ALA A 333 -0.95 12.82 16.89
C ALA A 333 0.33 12.54 16.08
N LYS A 334 0.66 13.43 15.14
CA LYS A 334 1.82 13.35 14.24
C LYS A 334 3.05 14.11 14.74
N ASN A 335 3.12 14.48 16.02
CA ASN A 335 4.28 15.20 16.54
C ASN A 335 5.57 14.36 16.36
N GLU A 336 6.66 14.97 15.91
CA GLU A 336 7.94 14.26 15.71
C GLU A 336 8.41 13.55 16.97
N ASN A 337 8.22 14.16 18.15
CA ASN A 337 8.57 13.55 19.42
C ASN A 337 7.36 12.76 19.99
N PRO A 338 7.49 11.43 20.16
CA PRO A 338 6.43 10.58 20.71
C PRO A 338 5.89 11.01 22.08
N SER A 339 6.67 11.71 22.91
CA SER A 339 6.19 12.16 24.23
C SER A 339 5.09 13.21 24.17
N PHE A 340 4.96 13.92 23.04
CA PHE A 340 3.91 14.94 22.85
C PHE A 340 2.67 14.40 22.13
N ARG A 341 2.70 13.15 21.66
CA ARG A 341 1.55 12.48 21.04
C ARG A 341 0.55 12.02 22.10
N TYR A 342 -0.65 11.64 21.66
CA TYR A 342 -1.58 10.88 22.50
C TYR A 342 -0.98 9.53 22.87
N SER A 343 -1.29 9.02 24.07
CA SER A 343 -0.72 7.75 24.55
C SER A 343 -1.15 6.53 23.73
N ASP A 344 -2.33 6.59 23.13
CA ASP A 344 -2.97 5.50 22.41
C ASP A 344 -4.13 6.01 21.52
N ALA A 345 -4.70 5.10 20.72
CA ALA A 345 -5.84 5.37 19.85
C ALA A 345 -7.11 5.81 20.60
N GLY A 346 -7.28 5.42 21.87
CA GLY A 346 -8.41 5.84 22.70
C GLY A 346 -8.36 7.32 23.06
N GLN A 347 -7.18 7.82 23.43
CA GLN A 347 -6.98 9.27 23.64
C GLN A 347 -7.14 10.06 22.34
N LEU A 348 -6.62 9.55 21.22
CA LEU A 348 -6.83 10.19 19.91
C LEU A 348 -8.32 10.25 19.56
N LEU A 349 -9.07 9.15 19.75
CA LEU A 349 -10.51 9.10 19.53
C LEU A 349 -11.24 10.20 20.32
N GLN A 350 -10.93 10.37 21.62
CA GLN A 350 -11.55 11.42 22.43
C GLN A 350 -11.25 12.82 21.91
N ALA A 351 -10.03 13.08 21.45
CA ALA A 351 -9.65 14.38 20.87
C ALA A 351 -10.35 14.64 19.53
N ILE A 352 -10.52 13.61 18.71
CA ILE A 352 -11.24 13.68 17.44
C ILE A 352 -12.74 13.91 17.68
N GLU A 353 -13.36 13.19 18.61
CA GLU A 353 -14.77 13.42 18.97
C GLU A 353 -15.03 14.86 19.43
N LYS A 354 -14.15 15.41 20.27
CA LYS A 354 -14.24 16.83 20.68
C LYS A 354 -14.10 17.79 19.51
N ALA A 355 -13.21 17.50 18.56
CA ALA A 355 -13.06 18.32 17.35
C ALA A 355 -14.32 18.25 16.46
N ILE A 356 -14.94 17.08 16.33
CA ILE A 356 -16.19 16.90 15.60
C ILE A 356 -17.34 17.64 16.29
N GLU A 357 -17.47 17.48 17.61
CA GLU A 357 -18.49 18.20 18.41
C GLU A 357 -18.33 19.72 18.27
N TYR A 358 -17.10 20.23 18.39
CA TYR A 358 -16.80 21.65 18.16
C TYR A 358 -17.18 22.09 16.75
N HIS A 359 -16.81 21.29 15.75
CA HIS A 359 -17.10 21.61 14.36
C HIS A 359 -18.61 21.64 14.10
N GLN A 360 -19.40 20.75 14.69
CA GLN A 360 -20.83 20.65 14.47
C GLN A 360 -21.66 21.60 15.35
N ASN A 361 -21.04 22.33 16.29
CA ASN A 361 -21.75 23.22 17.22
C ASN A 361 -22.02 24.60 16.59
N GLU A 362 -23.24 24.80 16.07
CA GLU A 362 -23.67 26.07 15.46
C GLU A 362 -23.71 27.23 16.46
N GLU A 363 -24.22 27.03 17.67
CA GLU A 363 -24.34 28.08 18.70
C GLU A 363 -22.96 28.63 19.10
N ARG A 364 -21.95 27.76 19.22
CA ARG A 364 -20.56 28.16 19.47
C ARG A 364 -19.98 28.93 18.30
N ARG A 365 -20.22 28.50 17.05
CA ARG A 365 -19.78 29.24 15.86
C ARG A 365 -20.39 30.65 15.85
N GLU A 366 -21.67 30.79 16.14
CA GLU A 366 -22.35 32.08 16.24
C GLU A 366 -21.73 32.96 17.34
N LEU A 367 -21.42 32.39 18.50
CA LEU A 367 -20.75 33.09 19.59
C LEU A 367 -19.37 33.61 19.16
N VAL A 368 -18.55 32.78 18.52
CA VAL A 368 -17.22 33.18 18.05
C VAL A 368 -17.31 34.23 16.94
N VAL A 369 -18.23 34.07 15.99
CA VAL A 369 -18.51 35.09 14.95
C VAL A 369 -18.97 36.41 15.59
N SER A 370 -19.76 36.37 16.67
CA SER A 370 -20.15 37.55 17.43
C SER A 370 -18.95 38.24 18.10
N LYS A 371 -18.00 37.47 18.65
CA LYS A 371 -16.72 37.99 19.18
C LYS A 371 -15.91 38.70 18.08
N ILE A 372 -15.76 38.08 16.91
CA ILE A 372 -15.05 38.65 15.75
C ILE A 372 -15.71 39.95 15.30
N LYS A 373 -17.05 39.97 15.16
CA LYS A 373 -17.82 41.18 14.80
C LYS A 373 -17.59 42.33 15.80
N LYS A 374 -17.36 42.02 17.07
CA LYS A 374 -17.05 42.98 18.15
C LYS A 374 -15.55 43.26 18.32
N ARG A 375 -14.70 42.80 17.39
CA ARG A 375 -13.22 42.94 17.43
C ARG A 375 -12.57 42.33 18.68
N THR A 376 -13.20 41.31 19.25
CA THR A 376 -12.61 40.52 20.33
C THR A 376 -11.75 39.42 19.71
N TYR A 377 -10.51 39.27 20.20
CA TYR A 377 -9.58 38.24 19.77
C TYR A 377 -9.06 37.52 21.02
N ASP A 378 -9.48 36.28 21.19
CA ASP A 378 -9.12 35.38 22.30
C ASP A 378 -8.86 33.96 21.77
N ASP A 379 -8.53 33.03 22.66
CA ASP A 379 -8.20 31.65 22.30
C ASP A 379 -9.34 30.93 21.55
N ASP A 380 -10.60 31.29 21.79
CA ASP A 380 -11.73 30.70 21.05
C ASP A 380 -11.72 31.16 19.58
N VAL A 381 -11.41 32.44 19.32
CA VAL A 381 -11.28 32.98 17.96
C VAL A 381 -10.10 32.35 17.24
N GLU A 382 -8.96 32.22 17.93
CA GLU A 382 -7.77 31.57 17.36
C GLU A 382 -8.06 30.11 16.98
N ASN A 383 -8.65 29.33 17.89
CA ASN A 383 -9.02 27.94 17.64
C ASN A 383 -10.07 27.80 16.53
N TYR A 384 -11.00 28.75 16.45
CA TYR A 384 -11.97 28.78 15.35
C TYR A 384 -11.28 28.94 14.00
N ILE A 385 -10.41 29.94 13.84
CA ILE A 385 -9.70 30.16 12.56
C ILE A 385 -8.81 28.96 12.22
N TYR A 386 -8.09 28.43 13.21
CA TYR A 386 -7.20 27.28 13.03
C TYR A 386 -7.95 26.00 12.59
N GLY A 387 -9.23 25.88 12.95
CA GLY A 387 -10.09 24.76 12.60
C GLY A 387 -10.88 24.92 11.29
N LEU A 388 -10.72 26.01 10.55
CA LEU A 388 -11.39 26.17 9.25
C LEU A 388 -10.64 25.41 8.16
N ASP A 389 -11.37 24.76 7.25
CA ASP A 389 -10.82 24.35 5.96
C ASP A 389 -10.62 25.57 5.04
N ALA A 390 -9.90 25.37 3.92
CA ALA A 390 -9.54 26.47 3.00
C ALA A 390 -10.74 27.25 2.47
N LYS A 391 -11.79 26.52 2.06
CA LYS A 391 -13.00 27.13 1.50
C LYS A 391 -13.79 27.89 2.56
N SER A 392 -13.95 27.30 3.74
CA SER A 392 -14.62 27.91 4.88
C SER A 392 -13.88 29.17 5.37
N LEU A 393 -12.54 29.15 5.40
CA LEU A 393 -11.71 30.31 5.71
C LEU A 393 -11.97 31.46 4.73
N CYS A 394 -11.89 31.20 3.43
CA CYS A 394 -12.17 32.22 2.41
C CYS A 394 -13.60 32.76 2.52
N LYS A 395 -14.58 31.89 2.76
CA LYS A 395 -15.98 32.30 2.94
C LYS A 395 -16.16 33.26 4.12
N VAL A 396 -15.57 32.96 5.27
CA VAL A 396 -15.71 33.85 6.44
C VAL A 396 -14.92 35.15 6.28
N ILE A 397 -13.82 35.17 5.51
CA ILE A 397 -13.10 36.42 5.18
C ILE A 397 -14.01 37.39 4.44
N VAL A 398 -14.85 36.88 3.53
CA VAL A 398 -15.81 37.67 2.75
C VAL A 398 -17.04 38.04 3.60
N GLU A 399 -17.63 37.07 4.28
CA GLU A 399 -18.97 37.22 4.88
C GLU A 399 -18.96 37.83 6.29
N VAL A 400 -17.88 37.69 7.06
CA VAL A 400 -17.83 38.08 8.47
C VAL A 400 -17.15 39.45 8.65
N PRO A 401 -17.86 40.48 9.13
CA PRO A 401 -17.26 41.78 9.43
C PRO A 401 -16.11 41.67 10.43
N ASN A 402 -15.04 42.43 10.20
CA ASN A 402 -13.79 42.40 10.95
C ASN A 402 -13.00 41.07 10.89
N MET A 403 -13.33 40.14 9.97
CA MET A 403 -12.53 38.92 9.80
C MET A 403 -11.13 39.22 9.26
N VAL A 404 -10.99 40.11 8.27
CA VAL A 404 -9.69 40.52 7.69
C VAL A 404 -8.65 40.92 8.75
N PRO A 405 -8.89 41.91 9.63
CA PRO A 405 -7.93 42.26 10.67
C PRO A 405 -7.71 41.13 11.70
N THR A 406 -8.70 40.26 11.89
CA THR A 406 -8.59 39.09 12.77
C THR A 406 -7.64 38.04 12.18
N VAL A 407 -7.75 37.76 10.87
CA VAL A 407 -6.83 36.86 10.15
C VAL A 407 -5.42 37.44 10.11
N ILE A 408 -5.26 38.73 9.86
CA ILE A 408 -3.95 39.42 9.91
C ILE A 408 -3.29 39.20 11.28
N LYS A 409 -4.04 39.38 12.37
CA LYS A 409 -3.52 39.13 13.72
C LYS A 409 -3.19 37.65 13.95
N PHE A 410 -3.99 36.73 13.41
CA PHE A 410 -3.79 35.28 13.53
C PHE A 410 -2.53 34.78 12.81
N ILE A 411 -2.25 35.28 11.61
CA ILE A 411 -1.08 34.82 10.84
C ILE A 411 0.25 35.38 11.37
N GLN A 412 0.25 36.45 12.16
CA GLN A 412 1.47 37.05 12.72
C GLN A 412 2.09 36.25 13.88
N SER A 413 1.38 35.26 14.44
CA SER A 413 1.81 34.59 15.66
C SER A 413 2.87 33.50 15.47
N ASP A 414 2.89 32.84 14.31
CA ASP A 414 3.71 31.66 14.04
C ASP A 414 3.93 31.53 12.52
N GLU A 415 5.17 31.32 12.09
CA GLU A 415 5.55 31.32 10.67
C GLU A 415 4.90 30.17 9.89
N LYS A 416 4.87 28.97 10.46
CA LYS A 416 4.27 27.80 9.81
C LYS A 416 2.78 28.07 9.57
N ARG A 417 2.09 28.56 10.60
CA ARG A 417 0.69 28.99 10.51
C ARG A 417 0.49 30.10 9.48
N THR A 418 1.39 31.08 9.37
CA THR A 418 1.33 32.12 8.34
C THR A 418 1.27 31.49 6.95
N ILE A 419 2.26 30.64 6.63
CA ILE A 419 2.43 30.03 5.31
C ILE A 419 1.23 29.17 4.96
N GLU A 420 0.77 28.31 5.87
CA GLU A 420 -0.36 27.40 5.58
C GLU A 420 -1.68 28.16 5.40
N THR A 421 -1.91 29.23 6.18
CA THR A 421 -3.10 30.06 6.05
C THR A 421 -3.11 30.79 4.71
N LEU A 422 -1.96 31.33 4.28
CA LEU A 422 -1.83 31.99 2.99
C LEU A 422 -2.00 31.01 1.82
N GLN A 423 -1.46 29.79 1.93
CA GLN A 423 -1.67 28.75 0.92
C GLN A 423 -3.14 28.35 0.83
N MET A 424 -3.83 28.19 1.96
CA MET A 424 -5.28 27.94 1.98
C MET A 424 -6.07 29.04 1.29
N ILE A 425 -5.68 30.30 1.48
CA ILE A 425 -6.28 31.44 0.80
C ILE A 425 -5.99 31.35 -0.71
N GLU A 426 -4.73 31.22 -1.10
CA GLU A 426 -4.30 31.11 -2.51
C GLU A 426 -5.08 30.02 -3.26
N ASP A 427 -5.23 28.85 -2.63
CA ASP A 427 -5.86 27.68 -3.25
C ASP A 427 -7.36 27.89 -3.55
N HIS A 428 -8.08 28.75 -2.81
CA HIS A 428 -9.56 28.77 -2.82
C HIS A 428 -10.22 30.16 -2.87
N PHE A 429 -9.51 31.28 -2.74
CA PHE A 429 -10.18 32.60 -2.67
C PHE A 429 -11.00 32.92 -3.94
N LEU A 430 -10.52 32.47 -5.10
CA LEU A 430 -11.20 32.63 -6.38
C LEU A 430 -12.53 31.87 -6.46
N ASP A 431 -12.68 30.76 -5.74
CA ASP A 431 -13.89 29.95 -5.74
C ASP A 431 -15.03 30.58 -4.92
N VAL A 432 -14.70 31.53 -4.06
CA VAL A 432 -15.62 32.12 -3.08
C VAL A 432 -16.05 33.54 -3.48
N CYS A 433 -15.14 34.33 -4.07
CA CYS A 433 -15.44 35.69 -4.52
C CYS A 433 -16.49 35.69 -5.65
N LYS A 434 -17.58 36.43 -5.47
CA LYS A 434 -18.65 36.60 -6.46
C LYS A 434 -18.70 38.02 -7.00
N ASP A 435 -18.48 38.99 -6.12
CA ASP A 435 -18.50 40.41 -6.45
C ASP A 435 -17.10 41.01 -6.36
N TRP A 436 -16.93 42.16 -7.00
CA TRP A 436 -15.66 42.88 -6.99
C TRP A 436 -15.20 43.14 -5.54
N GLY A 437 -16.10 43.51 -4.63
CA GLY A 437 -15.76 43.86 -3.24
C GLY A 437 -15.17 42.71 -2.42
N ASP A 438 -15.48 41.46 -2.79
CA ASP A 438 -15.04 40.27 -2.06
C ASP A 438 -13.52 40.11 -2.10
N TYR A 439 -12.87 40.60 -3.16
CA TYR A 439 -11.44 40.51 -3.37
C TYR A 439 -10.62 41.42 -2.44
N ASP A 440 -11.21 42.49 -1.89
CA ASP A 440 -10.48 43.49 -1.10
C ASP A 440 -9.89 42.90 0.17
N GLY A 441 -10.61 41.98 0.82
CA GLY A 441 -10.14 41.34 2.04
C GLY A 441 -8.86 40.54 1.82
N PHE A 442 -8.81 39.77 0.73
CA PHE A 442 -7.65 38.96 0.36
C PHE A 442 -6.46 39.81 -0.06
N GLY A 443 -6.70 40.85 -0.87
CA GLY A 443 -5.65 41.81 -1.24
C GLY A 443 -5.09 42.54 -0.02
N THR A 444 -5.94 42.93 0.94
CA THR A 444 -5.51 43.59 2.18
C THR A 444 -4.65 42.67 3.05
N ILE A 445 -5.02 41.40 3.19
CA ILE A 445 -4.22 40.40 3.93
C ILE A 445 -2.84 40.25 3.27
N ALA A 446 -2.82 40.03 1.96
CA ALA A 446 -1.59 39.82 1.19
C ALA A 446 -0.67 41.05 1.24
N TYR A 447 -1.22 42.25 1.04
CA TYR A 447 -0.48 43.50 1.19
C TYR A 447 0.14 43.62 2.59
N ASN A 448 -0.60 43.29 3.65
CA ASN A 448 -0.11 43.41 5.02
C ASN A 448 1.10 42.51 5.28
N VAL A 449 1.10 41.28 4.73
CA VAL A 449 2.22 40.34 4.85
C VAL A 449 3.50 40.88 4.21
N ILE A 450 3.39 41.45 3.00
CA ILE A 450 4.53 42.04 2.28
C ILE A 450 4.98 43.31 3.00
N HIS A 451 4.06 44.20 3.35
CA HIS A 451 4.35 45.46 4.01
C HIS A 451 5.03 45.29 5.39
N GLN A 452 4.65 44.25 6.14
CA GLN A 452 5.28 43.92 7.41
C GLN A 452 6.59 43.13 7.27
N ASN A 453 7.01 42.82 6.04
CA ASN A 453 8.23 42.09 5.74
C ASN A 453 8.32 40.76 6.51
N LEU A 454 7.24 39.96 6.47
CA LEU A 454 7.25 38.59 7.02
C LEU A 454 8.18 37.68 6.20
N SER A 455 8.25 36.38 6.50
CA SER A 455 9.21 35.49 5.83
C SER A 455 9.04 35.48 4.31
N TYR A 456 10.15 35.24 3.59
CA TYR A 456 10.19 35.28 2.13
C TYR A 456 9.10 34.41 1.48
N VAL A 457 8.91 33.19 1.98
CA VAL A 457 7.88 32.26 1.48
C VAL A 457 6.47 32.84 1.64
N ALA A 458 6.19 33.50 2.77
CA ALA A 458 4.91 34.15 3.00
C ALA A 458 4.71 35.37 2.08
N GLN A 459 5.77 36.14 1.82
CA GLN A 459 5.73 37.24 0.86
C GLN A 459 5.48 36.75 -0.56
N GLU A 460 6.12 35.66 -0.98
CA GLU A 460 5.98 35.09 -2.32
C GLU A 460 4.52 34.65 -2.60
N ILE A 461 3.90 33.92 -1.67
CA ILE A 461 2.48 33.53 -1.76
C ILE A 461 1.59 34.78 -1.79
N SER A 462 1.87 35.74 -0.91
CA SER A 462 1.09 36.98 -0.83
C SER A 462 1.21 37.82 -2.09
N ALA A 463 2.37 37.86 -2.73
CA ALA A 463 2.58 38.60 -3.97
C ALA A 463 1.73 38.05 -5.10
N ARG A 464 1.61 36.71 -5.23
CA ARG A 464 0.73 36.07 -6.22
C ARG A 464 -0.73 36.39 -5.96
N ILE A 465 -1.18 36.30 -4.72
CA ILE A 465 -2.57 36.67 -4.34
C ILE A 465 -2.82 38.15 -4.67
N LEU A 466 -1.93 39.05 -4.24
CA LEU A 466 -2.08 40.50 -4.41
C LEU A 466 -2.06 40.88 -5.89
N TYR A 467 -1.19 40.28 -6.68
CA TYR A 467 -1.13 40.45 -8.13
C TYR A 467 -2.45 40.08 -8.81
N ILE A 468 -2.98 38.89 -8.52
CA ILE A 468 -4.27 38.44 -9.08
C ILE A 468 -5.38 39.42 -8.70
N VAL A 469 -5.44 39.83 -7.43
CA VAL A 469 -6.46 40.76 -6.95
C VAL A 469 -6.32 42.14 -7.62
N ALA A 470 -5.13 42.71 -7.64
CA ALA A 470 -4.88 44.06 -8.16
C ALA A 470 -5.08 44.13 -9.67
N TYR A 471 -4.44 43.23 -10.44
CA TYR A 471 -4.34 43.36 -11.89
C TYR A 471 -5.29 42.45 -12.65
N GLN A 472 -5.40 41.17 -12.28
CA GLN A 472 -6.32 40.26 -13.01
C GLN A 472 -7.78 40.53 -12.68
N LYS A 473 -8.08 40.94 -11.44
CA LYS A 473 -9.43 41.30 -10.98
C LYS A 473 -9.68 42.82 -10.95
N ASN A 474 -8.74 43.62 -11.44
CA ASN A 474 -8.85 45.07 -11.60
C ASN A 474 -9.30 45.82 -10.33
N ARG A 475 -8.74 45.46 -9.17
CA ARG A 475 -8.99 46.18 -7.92
C ARG A 475 -8.07 47.40 -7.82
N PHE A 476 -8.58 48.56 -8.23
CA PHE A 476 -7.82 49.81 -8.24
C PHE A 476 -7.23 50.20 -6.87
N ASP A 477 -7.94 49.96 -5.77
CA ASP A 477 -7.40 50.24 -4.44
C ASP A 477 -6.19 49.35 -4.11
N MET A 478 -6.18 48.11 -4.59
CA MET A 478 -5.04 47.20 -4.41
C MET A 478 -3.89 47.56 -5.34
N GLN A 479 -4.15 48.06 -6.55
CA GLN A 479 -3.11 48.59 -7.45
C GLN A 479 -2.35 49.75 -6.80
N ARG A 480 -3.06 50.69 -6.15
CA ARG A 480 -2.42 51.78 -5.39
C ARG A 480 -1.55 51.29 -4.24
N LEU A 481 -1.99 50.21 -3.56
CA LEU A 481 -1.18 49.60 -2.51
C LEU A 481 0.08 48.95 -3.06
N VAL A 482 0.01 48.30 -4.22
CA VAL A 482 1.17 47.76 -4.93
C VAL A 482 2.13 48.88 -5.34
N GLU A 483 1.64 49.99 -5.91
CA GLU A 483 2.47 51.17 -6.22
C GLU A 483 3.23 51.67 -4.99
N GLY A 484 2.54 51.76 -3.83
CA GLY A 484 3.18 52.13 -2.57
C GLY A 484 4.26 51.14 -2.12
N LEU A 485 4.08 49.83 -2.30
CA LEU A 485 5.13 48.83 -2.01
C LEU A 485 6.37 49.05 -2.88
N LEU A 486 6.17 49.25 -4.19
CA LEU A 486 7.24 49.47 -5.15
C LEU A 486 8.02 50.76 -4.83
N GLU A 487 7.34 51.83 -4.46
CA GLU A 487 7.98 53.09 -4.03
C GLU A 487 8.81 52.94 -2.76
N THR A 488 8.36 52.10 -1.81
CA THR A 488 9.11 51.85 -0.56
C THR A 488 10.33 50.95 -0.73
N GLY A 489 10.42 50.24 -1.85
CA GLY A 489 11.45 49.23 -2.11
C GLY A 489 11.15 47.90 -1.42
N ILE A 490 11.00 46.84 -2.22
CA ILE A 490 10.76 45.46 -1.77
C ILE A 490 11.81 44.52 -2.39
N ASP A 491 11.78 43.24 -2.01
CA ASP A 491 12.67 42.24 -2.60
C ASP A 491 12.44 42.15 -4.14
N PRO A 492 13.51 42.14 -4.97
CA PRO A 492 13.37 42.16 -6.43
C PRO A 492 12.51 41.02 -6.99
N THR A 493 12.57 39.83 -6.38
CA THR A 493 11.77 38.69 -6.85
C THR A 493 10.29 38.85 -6.53
N ILE A 494 9.97 39.55 -5.44
CA ILE A 494 8.59 39.90 -5.06
C ILE A 494 8.07 41.02 -5.98
N GLU A 495 8.92 42.00 -6.30
CA GLU A 495 8.63 43.04 -7.30
C GLU A 495 8.34 42.43 -8.67
N ASP A 496 9.15 41.47 -9.13
CA ASP A 496 8.93 40.75 -10.39
C ASP A 496 7.54 40.09 -10.41
N ILE A 497 7.11 39.43 -9.32
CA ILE A 497 5.78 38.81 -9.23
C ILE A 497 4.66 39.87 -9.33
N LEU A 498 4.81 41.01 -8.64
CA LEU A 498 3.81 42.07 -8.62
C LEU A 498 3.72 42.85 -9.93
N THR A 499 4.74 42.77 -10.79
CA THR A 499 4.83 43.49 -12.07
C THR A 499 4.74 42.59 -13.32
N SER A 500 4.64 41.28 -13.12
CA SER A 500 4.46 40.26 -14.17
C SER A 500 3.19 40.48 -15.00
#